data_AF-A0A7K5ABP1-F1
#
_entry.id   AF-A0A7K5ABP1-F1
#
_cell.length_a   1.000
_cell.length_b   1.000
_cell.length_c   1.000
_cell.angle_alpha   90.00
_cell.angle_beta   90.00
_cell.angle_gamma   90.00
#
_symmetry.space_group_name_H-M   'P 1'
#
loop_
_entity.id
_entity.type
_entity.pdbx_description
1 polymer ?
#
loop_
_entity_poly.entity_id
_entity_poly.type
_entity_poly.pdbx_seq_one_letter_code
_entity_poly.pdbx_strand_id
1 'polypeptide(L)'
;GPDFGYVSKEPLFEAITGLDSFGNLEVSPPVTVAGKEYPLGRILIGSSFPTSSGRRMTRVVRDFVYAQQVQAPVELYSDWLAVGHVNEFVTFVPTSNAKRFRMLMASPAACYKLFREKQKEGQGEATMFKGKGTAGTDTKRVTINKVLSNDILVQQNHYVQRCIDWNRDILKKELGLTEEDIIDLPALFKLDKQGKAVPYFPNMV
;
A
#
# COMPACT_ATOMS: atom_id res chain seq x y z
N GLY A 1 -11.91 -15.39 25.94
CA GLY A 1 -11.81 -16.74 26.51
C GLY A 1 -10.71 -16.77 27.56
N PRO A 2 -10.29 -17.94 28.07
CA PRO A 2 -9.07 -18.04 28.86
C PRO A 2 -7.89 -17.46 28.07
N ASP A 3 -7.13 -16.54 28.67
CA ASP A 3 -5.96 -15.84 28.10
C ASP A 3 -6.15 -15.20 26.71
N PHE A 4 -7.39 -14.87 26.34
CA PHE A 4 -7.73 -14.20 25.09
C PHE A 4 -8.73 -13.07 25.34
N GLY A 5 -8.21 -11.85 25.46
CA GLY A 5 -8.99 -10.64 25.66
C GLY A 5 -9.77 -10.22 24.41
N TYR A 6 -10.79 -9.38 24.61
CA TYR A 6 -11.58 -8.80 23.53
C TYR A 6 -11.78 -7.31 23.80
N VAL A 7 -11.64 -6.49 22.76
CA VAL A 7 -11.91 -5.06 22.81
C VAL A 7 -12.55 -4.62 21.49
N SER A 8 -13.52 -3.73 21.58
CA SER A 8 -14.18 -3.12 20.42
C SER A 8 -14.42 -1.62 20.67
N LYS A 9 -14.54 -0.87 19.58
CA LYS A 9 -14.91 0.55 19.57
C LYS A 9 -15.93 0.76 18.45
N GLU A 10 -17.09 1.28 18.83
CA GLU A 10 -18.19 1.52 17.90
C GLU A 10 -18.47 3.03 17.82
N PRO A 11 -18.52 3.63 16.62
CA PRO A 11 -18.85 5.03 16.47
C PRO A 11 -20.34 5.27 16.77
N LEU A 12 -20.65 6.34 17.52
CA LEU A 12 -22.03 6.69 17.84
C LEU A 12 -22.76 7.38 16.68
N PHE A 13 -22.04 8.20 15.90
CA PHE A 13 -22.63 9.04 14.85
C PHE A 13 -21.85 9.03 13.53
N GLU A 14 -20.58 8.62 13.56
CA GLU A 14 -19.71 8.60 12.38
C GLU A 14 -19.98 7.34 11.56
N ALA A 15 -20.10 7.48 10.24
CA ALA A 15 -20.30 6.34 9.34
C ALA A 15 -19.01 5.52 9.21
N ILE A 16 -19.15 4.19 9.29
CA ILE A 16 -18.05 3.24 9.07
C ILE A 16 -17.75 3.16 7.57
N THR A 17 -16.46 3.14 7.22
CA THR A 17 -15.99 3.01 5.84
C THR A 17 -15.03 1.83 5.69
N GLY A 18 -14.57 1.57 4.46
CA GLY A 18 -13.51 0.59 4.22
C GLY A 18 -12.25 0.84 5.06
N LEU A 19 -11.93 2.09 5.40
CA LEU A 19 -10.74 2.45 6.18
C LEU A 19 -10.81 2.03 7.66
N ASP A 20 -11.97 1.62 8.17
CA ASP A 20 -12.13 1.06 9.52
C ASP A 20 -11.79 -0.43 9.60
N SER A 21 -11.63 -1.10 8.45
CA SER A 21 -11.19 -2.50 8.41
C SER A 21 -9.71 -2.61 8.79
N PHE A 22 -9.31 -3.67 9.48
CA PHE A 22 -7.96 -3.79 10.04
C PHE A 22 -6.86 -4.17 9.03
N GLY A 23 -7.17 -4.37 7.75
CA GLY A 23 -6.14 -4.25 6.69
C GLY A 23 -5.57 -2.83 6.58
N ASN A 24 -6.28 -1.84 7.13
CA ASN A 24 -5.85 -0.45 7.23
C ASN A 24 -5.17 -0.10 8.58
N LEU A 25 -4.85 -1.09 9.41
CA LEU A 25 -4.22 -0.92 10.71
C LEU A 25 -3.03 -1.88 10.83
N GLU A 26 -1.83 -1.37 10.60
CA GLU A 26 -0.59 -2.13 10.61
C GLU A 26 0.37 -1.57 11.67
N VAL A 27 1.53 -2.22 11.83
CA VAL A 27 2.58 -1.74 12.74
C VAL A 27 3.96 -1.96 12.14
N SER A 28 4.83 -0.96 12.27
CA SER A 28 6.22 -1.09 11.85
C SER A 28 7.03 -1.94 12.83
N PRO A 29 8.20 -2.47 12.40
CA PRO A 29 9.20 -3.00 13.32
C PRO A 29 9.74 -1.91 14.28
N PRO A 30 10.49 -2.29 15.32
CA PRO A 30 11.18 -1.33 16.19
C PRO A 30 12.11 -0.40 15.39
N VAL A 31 12.06 0.89 15.69
CA VAL A 31 12.86 1.92 14.99
C VAL A 31 13.38 2.98 15.95
N THR A 32 14.44 3.65 15.53
CA THR A 32 14.96 4.86 16.18
C THR A 32 14.91 6.01 15.19
N VAL A 33 14.28 7.11 15.58
CA VAL A 33 14.03 8.28 14.72
C VAL A 33 14.57 9.52 15.41
N ALA A 34 15.58 10.16 14.81
CA ALA A 34 16.21 11.37 15.36
C ALA A 34 16.59 11.25 16.86
N GLY A 35 17.11 10.08 17.27
CA GLY A 35 17.50 9.80 18.66
C GLY A 35 16.38 9.33 19.59
N LYS A 36 15.12 9.31 19.12
CA LYS A 36 13.99 8.75 19.88
C LYS A 36 13.74 7.31 19.50
N GLU A 37 13.73 6.42 20.50
CA GLU A 37 13.46 5.00 20.31
C GLU A 37 11.95 4.71 20.34
N TYR A 38 11.53 3.81 19.44
CA TYR A 38 10.21 3.21 19.39
C TYR A 38 10.38 1.68 19.46
N PRO A 39 10.59 1.12 20.67
CA PRO A 39 10.97 -0.28 20.84
C PRO A 39 9.85 -1.27 20.47
N LEU A 40 8.60 -0.79 20.40
CA LEU A 40 7.43 -1.57 19.97
C LEU A 40 6.98 -1.22 18.54
N GLY A 41 7.82 -0.49 17.81
CA GLY A 41 7.48 0.08 16.51
C GLY A 41 6.47 1.21 16.61
N ARG A 42 5.89 1.56 15.46
CA ARG A 42 4.86 2.59 15.34
C ARG A 42 3.68 2.06 14.55
N ILE A 43 2.47 2.32 15.03
CA ILE A 43 1.24 1.94 14.33
C ILE A 43 1.10 2.78 13.05
N LEU A 44 0.66 2.15 11.96
CA LEU A 44 0.43 2.76 10.66
C LEU A 44 -1.07 2.67 10.31
N ILE A 45 -1.70 3.82 10.06
CA ILE A 45 -3.14 3.90 9.74
C ILE A 45 -3.33 4.65 8.43
N GLY A 46 -4.07 4.11 7.49
CA GLY A 46 -4.39 4.81 6.25
C GLY A 46 -5.49 5.86 6.42
N SER A 47 -5.32 6.98 5.72
CA SER A 47 -6.09 8.21 5.84
C SER A 47 -6.17 8.92 4.48
N SER A 48 -6.73 10.12 4.50
CA SER A 48 -6.81 11.05 3.37
C SER A 48 -6.08 12.36 3.68
N PHE A 49 -5.90 13.22 2.67
CA PHE A 49 -5.27 14.53 2.89
C PHE A 49 -6.16 15.43 3.77
N PRO A 50 -5.59 16.26 4.67
CA PRO A 50 -6.36 17.07 5.62
C PRO A 50 -7.44 17.96 5.01
N THR A 51 -7.23 18.45 3.78
CA THR A 51 -8.16 19.34 3.07
C THR A 51 -9.11 18.60 2.12
N SER A 52 -9.00 17.27 2.03
CA SER A 52 -9.89 16.47 1.19
C SER A 52 -11.12 16.03 1.98
N SER A 53 -12.27 15.96 1.33
CA SER A 53 -13.46 15.26 1.85
C SER A 53 -13.29 13.73 1.72
N GLY A 54 -12.07 13.24 1.92
CA GLY A 54 -11.68 11.85 1.74
C GLY A 54 -12.09 10.99 2.93
N ARG A 55 -12.00 9.67 2.74
CA ARG A 55 -12.28 8.72 3.84
C ARG A 55 -11.19 8.82 4.90
N ARG A 56 -11.54 8.48 6.14
CA ARG A 56 -10.60 8.33 7.25
C ARG A 56 -11.16 7.29 8.21
N MET A 57 -10.27 6.57 8.90
CA MET A 57 -10.67 5.72 10.01
C MET A 57 -11.44 6.55 11.05
N THR A 58 -12.51 5.98 11.59
CA THR A 58 -13.39 6.65 12.56
C THR A 58 -12.60 7.20 13.74
N ARG A 59 -13.03 8.35 14.23
CA ARG A 59 -12.38 9.04 15.34
C ARG A 59 -12.31 8.16 16.58
N VAL A 60 -13.35 7.37 16.88
CA VAL A 60 -13.37 6.51 18.08
C VAL A 60 -12.26 5.45 18.07
N VAL A 61 -11.96 4.89 16.89
CA VAL A 61 -10.87 3.91 16.74
C VAL A 61 -9.53 4.62 16.78
N ARG A 62 -9.37 5.76 16.08
CA ARG A 62 -8.14 6.56 16.14
C ARG A 62 -7.83 6.98 17.58
N ASP A 63 -8.76 7.63 18.27
CA ASP A 63 -8.59 8.09 19.65
C ASP A 63 -8.21 6.93 20.58
N PHE A 64 -8.81 5.75 20.41
CA PHE A 64 -8.42 4.55 21.15
C PHE A 64 -6.96 4.15 20.89
N VAL A 65 -6.55 4.08 19.62
CA VAL A 65 -5.19 3.68 19.24
C VAL A 65 -4.14 4.72 19.71
N TYR A 66 -4.42 6.01 19.55
CA TYR A 66 -3.55 7.09 20.06
C TYR A 66 -3.43 7.05 21.58
N ALA A 67 -4.51 6.73 22.31
CA ALA A 67 -4.50 6.64 23.77
C ALA A 67 -3.62 5.52 24.33
N GLN A 68 -3.18 4.55 23.52
CA GLN A 68 -2.26 3.50 23.96
C GLN A 68 -0.82 4.01 24.13
N GLN A 69 -0.45 5.11 23.47
CA GLN A 69 0.81 5.86 23.58
C GLN A 69 2.09 5.14 23.12
N VAL A 70 2.27 3.87 23.46
CA VAL A 70 3.53 3.12 23.34
C VAL A 70 3.95 2.79 21.91
N GLN A 71 3.04 2.92 20.94
CA GLN A 71 3.30 2.71 19.51
C GLN A 71 2.96 3.96 18.66
N ALA A 72 2.91 5.14 19.27
CA ALA A 72 2.83 6.48 18.66
C ALA A 72 2.43 6.50 17.15
N PRO A 73 1.13 6.42 16.83
CA PRO A 73 0.64 6.17 15.47
C PRO A 73 1.12 7.18 14.42
N VAL A 74 1.18 6.74 13.16
CA VAL A 74 1.47 7.52 11.96
C VAL A 74 0.33 7.33 10.97
N GLU A 75 -0.21 8.43 10.45
CA GLU A 75 -1.20 8.37 9.38
C GLU A 75 -0.54 8.42 8.00
N LEU A 76 -0.92 7.47 7.15
CA LEU A 76 -0.48 7.31 5.77
C LEU A 76 -1.60 7.73 4.80
N TYR A 77 -1.26 8.02 3.56
CA TYR A 77 -2.23 8.30 2.51
C TYR A 77 -2.65 7.00 1.81
N SER A 78 -3.80 6.44 2.17
CA SER A 78 -4.36 5.22 1.55
C SER A 78 -5.64 5.49 0.78
N ASP A 79 -6.27 6.65 0.95
CA ASP A 79 -7.57 6.94 0.34
C ASP A 79 -7.51 6.97 -1.21
N TRP A 80 -6.34 6.94 -1.84
CA TRP A 80 -6.22 6.75 -3.29
C TRP A 80 -6.61 5.35 -3.78
N LEU A 81 -6.62 4.33 -2.90
CA LEU A 81 -7.05 2.97 -3.19
C LEU A 81 -8.57 2.82 -3.05
N ALA A 82 -9.19 1.94 -3.85
CA ALA A 82 -10.62 1.70 -3.77
C ALA A 82 -11.02 1.06 -2.44
N VAL A 83 -10.27 0.06 -1.98
CA VAL A 83 -10.44 -0.54 -0.64
C VAL A 83 -9.92 0.41 0.42
N GLY A 84 -8.72 0.97 0.22
CA GLY A 84 -8.20 2.07 1.03
C GLY A 84 -7.30 1.61 2.18
N HIS A 85 -6.64 0.47 2.04
CA HIS A 85 -5.87 -0.16 3.11
C HIS A 85 -4.37 0.03 2.91
N VAL A 86 -3.63 0.16 4.02
CA VAL A 86 -2.16 0.30 3.98
C VAL A 86 -1.46 -0.97 3.54
N ASN A 87 -2.00 -2.13 3.91
CA ASN A 87 -1.45 -3.43 3.53
C ASN A 87 -1.47 -3.69 2.01
N GLU A 88 -2.21 -2.91 1.23
CA GLU A 88 -2.25 -3.03 -0.22
C GLU A 88 -0.97 -2.48 -0.91
N PHE A 89 -0.17 -1.67 -0.22
CA PHE A 89 0.98 -1.00 -0.82
C PHE A 89 2.28 -1.02 0.01
N VAL A 90 2.24 -1.44 1.28
CA VAL A 90 3.43 -1.56 2.12
C VAL A 90 3.36 -2.78 3.05
N THR A 91 4.49 -3.46 3.21
CA THR A 91 4.69 -4.51 4.24
C THR A 91 6.13 -4.48 4.76
N PHE A 92 6.42 -5.29 5.78
CA PHE A 92 7.76 -5.45 6.34
C PHE A 92 8.16 -6.91 6.40
N VAL A 93 9.43 -7.20 6.07
CA VAL A 93 10.00 -8.54 6.16
C VAL A 93 11.30 -8.54 6.96
N PRO A 94 11.59 -9.60 7.74
CA PRO A 94 12.82 -9.68 8.50
C PRO A 94 14.03 -9.87 7.58
N THR A 95 15.19 -9.36 7.99
CA THR A 95 16.48 -9.59 7.32
C THR A 95 17.59 -9.80 8.35
N SER A 96 18.74 -10.30 7.89
CA SER A 96 19.96 -10.43 8.69
C SER A 96 20.80 -9.14 8.76
N ASN A 97 20.33 -8.04 8.14
CA ASN A 97 21.07 -6.79 8.08
C ASN A 97 20.96 -6.00 9.40
N ALA A 98 21.72 -4.91 9.53
CA ALA A 98 21.81 -4.11 10.77
C ALA A 98 20.45 -3.67 11.33
N LYS A 99 19.50 -3.22 10.49
CA LYS A 99 18.13 -2.86 10.91
C LYS A 99 17.21 -4.06 11.11
N ARG A 100 17.63 -5.27 10.74
CA ARG A 100 16.88 -6.54 10.86
C ARG A 100 15.56 -6.64 10.10
N PHE A 101 15.23 -5.66 9.26
CA PHE A 101 14.07 -5.70 8.39
C PHE A 101 14.30 -4.98 7.05
N ARG A 102 13.37 -5.17 6.12
CA ARG A 102 13.18 -4.37 4.91
C ARG A 102 11.72 -3.96 4.81
N MET A 103 11.49 -2.74 4.37
CA MET A 103 10.18 -2.27 3.96
C MET A 103 9.97 -2.64 2.49
N LEU A 104 8.91 -3.38 2.19
CA LEU A 104 8.54 -3.69 0.81
C LEU A 104 7.44 -2.71 0.41
N MET A 105 7.58 -2.08 -0.76
CA MET A 105 6.57 -1.16 -1.29
C MET A 105 6.13 -1.58 -2.68
N ALA A 106 4.83 -1.50 -2.95
CA ALA A 106 4.31 -1.65 -4.30
C ALA A 106 4.92 -0.56 -5.21
N SER A 107 5.25 -0.90 -6.45
CA SER A 107 5.92 0.03 -7.38
C SER A 107 5.49 -0.19 -8.84
N PRO A 108 4.57 0.66 -9.35
CA PRO A 108 4.31 0.77 -10.77
C PRO A 108 5.55 1.05 -11.62
N ALA A 109 6.44 1.92 -11.14
CA ALA A 109 7.68 2.24 -11.85
C ALA A 109 8.56 1.00 -12.05
N ALA A 110 8.70 0.15 -11.01
CA ALA A 110 9.45 -1.11 -11.12
C ALA A 110 8.81 -2.08 -12.11
N CYS A 111 7.46 -2.16 -12.15
CA CYS A 111 6.76 -3.01 -13.11
C CYS A 111 6.94 -2.54 -14.56
N TYR A 112 6.78 -1.24 -14.82
CA TYR A 112 7.00 -0.68 -16.15
C TYR A 112 8.46 -0.81 -16.62
N LYS A 113 9.43 -0.67 -15.71
CA LYS A 113 10.85 -0.92 -16.01
C LYS A 113 11.06 -2.38 -16.45
N LEU A 114 10.58 -3.34 -15.66
CA LEU A 114 10.65 -4.76 -15.97
C LEU A 114 10.00 -5.09 -17.32
N PHE A 115 8.81 -4.56 -17.58
CA PHE A 115 8.09 -4.80 -18.83
C PHE A 115 8.82 -4.21 -20.05
N ARG A 116 9.39 -3.02 -19.93
CA ARG A 116 10.21 -2.41 -21.00
C ARG A 116 11.49 -3.21 -21.27
N GLU A 117 12.14 -3.72 -20.22
CA GLU A 117 13.29 -4.62 -20.37
C GLU A 117 12.90 -5.90 -21.13
N LYS A 118 11.80 -6.56 -20.73
CA LYS A 118 11.30 -7.75 -21.42
C LYS A 118 10.85 -7.49 -22.85
N GLN A 119 10.27 -6.32 -23.14
CA GLN A 119 9.98 -5.93 -24.52
C GLN A 119 11.25 -5.80 -25.36
N LYS A 120 12.31 -5.17 -24.84
CA LYS A 120 13.61 -5.03 -25.53
C LYS A 120 14.31 -6.37 -25.76
N GLU A 121 14.12 -7.33 -24.86
CA GLU A 121 14.59 -8.72 -25.01
C GLU A 121 13.75 -9.55 -26.01
N GLY A 122 12.78 -8.95 -26.72
CA GLY A 122 11.93 -9.64 -27.69
C GLY A 122 10.74 -10.37 -27.09
N GLN A 123 10.46 -10.21 -25.79
CA GLN A 123 9.37 -10.89 -25.08
C GLN A 123 8.07 -10.05 -25.01
N GLY A 124 7.91 -9.04 -25.86
CA GLY A 124 6.74 -8.14 -25.85
C GLY A 124 5.38 -8.85 -26.02
N GLU A 125 5.37 -10.02 -26.68
CA GLU A 125 4.16 -10.85 -26.88
C GLU A 125 3.89 -11.85 -25.75
N ALA A 126 4.68 -11.81 -24.65
CA ALA A 126 4.42 -12.61 -23.47
C ALA A 126 3.05 -12.27 -22.88
N THR A 127 2.19 -13.27 -22.80
CA THR A 127 0.81 -13.14 -22.31
C THR A 127 0.74 -13.19 -20.78
N MET A 128 0.03 -12.23 -20.19
CA MET A 128 -0.36 -12.20 -18.78
C MET A 128 -1.62 -13.07 -18.55
N PHE A 129 -1.86 -13.48 -17.29
CA PHE A 129 -3.06 -14.23 -16.89
C PHE A 129 -3.23 -15.62 -17.55
N LYS A 130 -2.14 -16.24 -18.02
CA LYS A 130 -2.16 -17.63 -18.50
C LYS A 130 -2.75 -18.56 -17.43
N GLY A 131 -3.59 -19.51 -17.86
CA GLY A 131 -4.21 -20.49 -16.97
C GLY A 131 -5.47 -19.99 -16.23
N LYS A 132 -5.84 -18.70 -16.33
CA LYS A 132 -7.16 -18.24 -15.86
C LYS A 132 -8.20 -18.50 -16.96
N GLY A 133 -9.14 -19.40 -16.69
CA GLY A 133 -10.26 -19.69 -17.59
C GLY A 133 -11.11 -18.45 -17.85
N THR A 134 -11.57 -18.30 -19.08
CA THR A 134 -12.43 -17.21 -19.56
C THR A 134 -13.86 -17.36 -19.03
N ALA A 135 -14.06 -17.23 -17.72
CA ALA A 135 -15.39 -17.08 -17.15
C ALA A 135 -15.77 -15.58 -17.18
N GLY A 136 -16.33 -15.14 -18.31
CA GLY A 136 -17.21 -13.97 -18.36
C GLY A 136 -16.57 -12.58 -18.48
N THR A 137 -15.24 -12.46 -18.57
CA THR A 137 -14.62 -11.18 -18.98
C THR A 137 -13.66 -11.43 -20.13
N ASP A 138 -13.81 -10.61 -21.17
CA ASP A 138 -13.05 -10.60 -22.41
C ASP A 138 -11.57 -10.25 -22.11
N THR A 139 -10.83 -11.19 -21.53
CA THR A 139 -9.38 -11.09 -21.32
C THR A 139 -8.68 -11.33 -22.65
N LYS A 140 -9.00 -10.49 -23.64
CA LYS A 140 -8.33 -10.43 -24.95
C LYS A 140 -6.83 -10.45 -24.72
N ARG A 141 -6.19 -11.61 -24.92
CA ARG A 141 -4.74 -11.89 -24.80
C ARG A 141 -3.94 -10.65 -24.37
N VAL A 142 -3.86 -10.39 -23.06
CA VAL A 142 -3.15 -9.21 -22.52
C VAL A 142 -1.66 -9.52 -22.62
N THR A 143 -0.92 -8.75 -23.42
CA THR A 143 0.53 -8.92 -23.60
C THR A 143 1.28 -7.74 -22.99
N ILE A 144 2.59 -7.90 -22.77
CA ILE A 144 3.47 -6.81 -22.35
C ILE A 144 3.33 -5.60 -23.30
N ASN A 145 3.35 -5.84 -24.62
CA ASN A 145 3.16 -4.80 -25.63
C ASN A 145 1.86 -4.01 -25.42
N LYS A 146 0.74 -4.69 -25.18
CA LYS A 146 -0.56 -4.04 -24.94
C LYS A 146 -0.60 -3.21 -23.65
N VAL A 147 0.08 -3.66 -22.60
CA VAL A 147 0.17 -2.91 -21.34
C VAL A 147 1.01 -1.65 -21.54
N LEU A 148 2.16 -1.79 -22.21
CA LEU A 148 3.08 -0.67 -22.45
C LEU A 148 2.52 0.36 -23.43
N SER A 149 1.69 -0.04 -24.40
CA SER A 149 1.06 0.85 -25.38
C SER A 149 -0.25 1.47 -24.91
N ASN A 150 -0.70 1.21 -23.68
CA ASN A 150 -1.94 1.76 -23.15
C ASN A 150 -1.65 3.05 -22.37
N ASP A 151 -1.75 4.19 -23.06
CA ASP A 151 -1.45 5.51 -22.50
C ASP A 151 -2.31 5.83 -21.27
N ILE A 152 -3.58 5.43 -21.25
CA ILE A 152 -4.47 5.64 -20.10
C ILE A 152 -3.92 4.90 -18.88
N LEU A 153 -3.57 3.63 -19.03
CA LEU A 153 -3.02 2.82 -17.94
C LEU A 153 -1.68 3.37 -17.45
N VAL A 154 -0.84 3.87 -18.36
CA VAL A 154 0.43 4.55 -18.03
C VAL A 154 0.17 5.80 -17.18
N GLN A 155 -0.74 6.68 -17.60
CA GLN A 155 -1.07 7.89 -16.82
C GLN A 155 -1.65 7.58 -15.45
N GLN A 156 -2.53 6.58 -15.37
CA GLN A 156 -3.09 6.10 -14.10
C GLN A 156 -1.99 5.60 -13.15
N ASN A 157 -1.03 4.83 -13.65
CA ASN A 157 0.06 4.32 -12.83
C ASN A 157 1.12 5.37 -12.47
N HIS A 158 1.31 6.41 -13.29
CA HIS A 158 2.09 7.59 -12.88
C HIS A 158 1.44 8.33 -11.71
N TYR A 159 0.11 8.46 -11.70
CA TYR A 159 -0.60 8.99 -10.56
C TYR A 159 -0.43 8.10 -9.32
N VAL A 160 -0.63 6.78 -9.44
CA VAL A 160 -0.47 5.84 -8.34
C VAL A 160 0.95 5.85 -7.78
N GLN A 161 1.98 5.89 -8.63
CA GLN A 161 3.37 5.99 -8.19
C GLN A 161 3.59 7.24 -7.32
N ARG A 162 3.03 8.40 -7.70
CA ARG A 162 3.12 9.62 -6.86
C ARG A 162 2.44 9.45 -5.50
N CYS A 163 1.31 8.75 -5.43
CA CYS A 163 0.66 8.44 -4.16
C CYS A 163 1.54 7.54 -3.27
N ILE A 164 2.21 6.56 -3.87
CA ILE A 164 3.15 5.66 -3.18
C ILE A 164 4.39 6.42 -2.72
N ASP A 165 4.98 7.26 -3.59
CA ASP A 165 6.16 8.08 -3.28
C ASP A 165 5.88 9.05 -2.13
N TRP A 166 4.69 9.64 -2.08
CA TRP A 166 4.27 10.46 -0.95
C TRP A 166 4.31 9.69 0.39
N ASN A 167 3.85 8.44 0.38
CA ASN A 167 3.94 7.58 1.56
C ASN A 167 5.37 7.13 1.85
N ARG A 168 6.19 6.88 0.83
CA ARG A 168 7.62 6.57 0.98
C ARG A 168 8.31 7.66 1.77
N ASP A 169 8.04 8.93 1.46
CA ASP A 169 8.63 10.07 2.15
C ASP A 169 8.15 10.19 3.59
N ILE A 170 6.84 9.99 3.85
CA ILE A 170 6.31 9.94 5.23
C ILE A 170 7.00 8.81 6.02
N LEU A 171 7.06 7.61 5.46
CA LEU A 171 7.62 6.44 6.15
C LEU A 171 9.12 6.62 6.42
N LYS A 172 9.88 7.14 5.46
CA LYS A 172 11.30 7.45 5.66
C LYS A 172 11.49 8.44 6.81
N LYS A 173 10.69 9.51 6.84
CA LYS A 173 10.74 10.50 7.91
C LYS A 173 10.34 9.92 9.27
N GLU A 174 9.17 9.30 9.34
CA GLU A 174 8.53 8.89 10.59
C GLU A 174 9.07 7.59 11.18
N LEU A 175 9.81 6.80 10.39
CA LEU A 175 10.46 5.55 10.79
C LEU A 175 11.99 5.60 10.68
N GLY A 176 12.57 6.74 10.26
CA GLY A 176 14.02 6.91 10.12
C GLY A 176 14.64 5.95 9.10
N LEU A 177 13.96 5.72 7.98
CA LEU A 177 14.41 4.80 6.93
C LEU A 177 15.22 5.52 5.86
N THR A 178 16.12 4.77 5.25
CA THR A 178 16.88 5.17 4.06
C THR A 178 16.43 4.35 2.86
N GLU A 179 16.89 4.71 1.65
CA GLU A 179 16.58 3.93 0.44
C GLU A 179 17.12 2.49 0.53
N GLU A 180 18.20 2.25 1.27
CA GLU A 180 18.77 0.90 1.46
C GLU A 180 17.86 -0.03 2.28
N ASP A 181 16.90 0.53 3.01
CA ASP A 181 15.94 -0.19 3.82
C ASP A 181 14.68 -0.57 3.02
N ILE A 182 14.55 -0.11 1.78
CA ILE A 182 13.33 -0.21 0.97
C ILE A 182 13.58 -1.10 -0.24
N ILE A 183 12.63 -1.99 -0.51
CA ILE A 183 12.60 -2.81 -1.73
C ILE A 183 11.30 -2.52 -2.47
N ASP A 184 11.44 -2.08 -3.72
CA ASP A 184 10.31 -1.84 -4.62
C ASP A 184 9.87 -3.16 -5.28
N LEU A 185 8.63 -3.58 -5.03
CA LEU A 185 8.02 -4.74 -5.66
C LEU A 185 7.18 -4.32 -6.87
N PRO A 186 7.38 -4.92 -8.06
CA PRO A 186 6.56 -4.65 -9.24
C PRO A 186 5.06 -4.82 -8.97
N ALA A 187 4.31 -3.74 -9.10
CA ALA A 187 2.85 -3.73 -8.98
C ALA A 187 2.24 -2.94 -10.15
N LEU A 188 0.99 -3.23 -10.52
CA LEU A 188 0.24 -2.39 -11.46
C LEU A 188 -1.17 -2.21 -10.95
N PHE A 189 -1.73 -1.04 -11.23
CA PHE A 189 -3.08 -0.66 -10.84
C PHE A 189 -3.86 -0.15 -12.05
N LYS A 190 -5.17 -0.13 -11.93
CA LYS A 190 -6.07 0.65 -12.79
C LYS A 190 -6.99 1.48 -11.92
N LEU A 191 -7.43 2.63 -12.40
CA LEU A 191 -8.42 3.42 -11.68
C LEU A 191 -9.84 2.93 -12.00
N ASP A 192 -10.67 2.84 -10.96
CA ASP A 192 -12.11 2.60 -11.09
C ASP A 192 -12.86 3.87 -11.53
N LYS A 193 -14.20 3.80 -11.57
CA LYS A 193 -15.05 4.92 -12.01
C LYS A 193 -14.99 6.12 -11.05
N GLN A 194 -14.54 5.91 -9.82
CA GLN A 194 -14.39 6.91 -8.78
C GLN A 194 -12.97 7.50 -8.75
N GLY A 195 -12.09 7.09 -9.68
CA GLY A 195 -10.70 7.51 -9.74
C GLY A 195 -9.84 6.86 -8.66
N LYS A 196 -10.31 5.78 -8.02
CA LYS A 196 -9.58 5.05 -6.97
C LYS A 196 -8.88 3.83 -7.58
N ALA A 197 -7.68 3.52 -7.10
CA ALA A 197 -6.88 2.45 -7.63
C ALA A 197 -7.37 1.07 -7.18
N VAL A 198 -7.42 0.12 -8.12
CA VAL A 198 -7.57 -1.31 -7.87
C VAL A 198 -6.41 -2.07 -8.51
N PRO A 199 -5.98 -3.21 -7.94
CA PRO A 199 -4.90 -4.01 -8.51
C PRO A 199 -5.22 -4.47 -9.93
N TYR A 200 -4.27 -4.31 -10.86
CA TYR A 200 -4.38 -4.80 -12.23
C TYR A 200 -4.11 -6.32 -12.31
N PHE A 201 -3.19 -6.79 -11.48
CA PHE A 201 -2.94 -8.19 -11.15
C PHE A 201 -2.80 -8.30 -9.62
N PRO A 202 -2.80 -9.50 -9.01
CA PRO A 202 -2.72 -9.64 -7.55
C PRO A 202 -1.54 -8.86 -6.96
N ASN A 203 -1.80 -8.04 -5.94
CA ASN A 203 -0.75 -7.35 -5.20
C ASN A 203 0.13 -8.39 -4.48
N MET A 204 1.44 -8.25 -4.63
CA MET A 204 2.44 -9.17 -4.08
C MET A 204 3.17 -8.61 -2.85
N VAL A 205 2.88 -7.35 -2.50
CA VAL A 205 3.32 -6.74 -1.24
C VAL A 205 2.57 -7.37 -0.08
#